data_AF-A0A9P7Y886-F1
#
_entry.id   AF-A0A9P7Y886-F1
#
_cell.length_a   1.000
_cell.length_b   1.000
_cell.length_c   1.000
_cell.angle_alpha   90.00
_cell.angle_beta   90.00
_cell.angle_gamma   90.00
#
_symmetry.space_group_name_H-M   'P 1'
#
loop_
_entity.id
_entity.type
_entity.pdbx_description
1 polymer ?
#
loop_
_entity_poly.entity_id
_entity_poly.type
_entity_poly.pdbx_seq_one_letter_code
_entity_poly.pdbx_strand_id
1 'polypeptide(L)'
;MGKIDQTTVNALELKAPRALIADAEFLRIRVREGEVFSAFDDYERDDIWSRLEYVKGLIPSLATFFKDIGYLERLANCVKRLTGDNV
;
A
#
# COMPACT_ATOMS: atom_id res chain seq x y z
N MET A 1 10.29 -16.62 1.89
CA MET A 1 10.34 -15.23 2.38
C MET A 1 10.30 -14.32 1.16
N GLY A 2 9.42 -13.32 1.12
CA GLY A 2 9.17 -12.52 -0.09
C GLY A 2 10.30 -11.53 -0.39
N LYS A 3 10.40 -11.06 -1.64
CA LYS A 3 11.33 -9.98 -2.07
C LYS A 3 10.99 -8.59 -1.48
N ILE A 4 9.88 -8.47 -0.73
CA ILE A 4 9.44 -7.21 -0.10
C ILE A 4 9.77 -7.27 1.39
N ASP A 5 10.51 -6.26 1.86
CA ASP A 5 10.92 -6.10 3.25
C ASP A 5 10.11 -5.02 3.99
N GLN A 6 10.27 -4.96 5.31
CA GLN A 6 9.57 -3.99 6.16
C GLN A 6 9.96 -2.53 5.82
N THR A 7 11.21 -2.30 5.39
CA THR A 7 11.69 -0.98 4.99
C THR A 7 10.91 -0.45 3.79
N THR A 8 10.72 -1.31 2.78
CA THR A 8 9.92 -1.05 1.58
C THR A 8 8.49 -0.72 1.95
N VAL A 9 7.88 -1.52 2.82
CA VAL A 9 6.50 -1.27 3.30
C VAL A 9 6.42 0.09 3.99
N ASN A 10 7.26 0.35 4.98
CA ASN A 10 7.23 1.60 5.75
C ASN A 10 7.44 2.85 4.88
N ALA A 11 8.25 2.75 3.83
CA ALA A 11 8.49 3.86 2.91
C ALA A 11 7.26 4.19 2.05
N LEU A 12 6.50 3.16 1.65
CA LEU A 12 5.36 3.29 0.73
C LEU A 12 4.06 3.67 1.43
N GLU A 13 3.82 3.16 2.64
CA GLU A 13 2.57 3.41 3.35
C GLU A 13 2.31 4.91 3.55
N LEU A 14 1.04 5.31 3.41
CA LEU A 14 0.59 6.70 3.56
C LEU A 14 1.18 7.67 2.53
N LYS A 15 1.70 7.16 1.40
CA LYS A 15 2.14 7.96 0.26
C LYS A 15 1.13 7.97 -0.86
N ALA A 16 1.01 9.11 -1.54
CA ALA A 16 0.14 9.27 -2.71
C ALA A 16 0.97 9.73 -3.93
N PRO A 17 1.84 8.87 -4.50
CA PRO A 17 2.78 9.26 -5.56
C PRO A 17 2.12 9.82 -6.82
N ARG A 18 0.88 9.44 -7.10
CA ARG A 18 0.13 10.01 -8.24
C ARG A 18 -0.42 11.41 -7.96
N ALA A 19 -0.82 11.68 -6.73
CA ALA A 19 -1.56 12.89 -6.36
C ALA A 19 -0.68 13.98 -5.75
N LEU A 20 0.44 13.60 -5.11
CA LEU A 20 1.34 14.51 -4.41
C LEU A 20 2.77 14.37 -4.94
N ILE A 21 3.26 15.43 -5.59
CA ILE A 21 4.60 15.47 -6.20
C ILE A 21 5.70 15.17 -5.16
N ALA A 22 5.58 15.73 -3.95
CA ALA A 22 6.55 15.51 -2.88
C ALA A 22 6.68 14.02 -2.50
N ASP A 23 5.58 13.28 -2.48
CA ASP A 23 5.61 11.83 -2.24
C ASP A 23 6.19 11.06 -3.43
N ALA A 24 5.90 11.50 -4.65
CA ALA A 24 6.47 10.91 -5.86
C ALA A 24 8.00 11.06 -5.88
N GLU A 25 8.52 12.27 -5.66
CA GLU A 25 9.95 12.54 -5.61
C GLU A 25 10.63 11.78 -4.47
N PHE A 26 10.03 11.80 -3.28
CA PHE A 26 10.49 11.05 -2.11
C PHE A 26 10.67 9.57 -2.40
N LEU A 27 9.70 8.94 -3.09
CA LEU A 27 9.76 7.52 -3.43
C LEU A 27 10.70 7.26 -4.60
N ARG A 28 10.66 8.07 -5.66
CA ARG A 28 11.45 7.86 -6.88
C ARG A 28 12.95 7.82 -6.61
N ILE A 29 13.44 8.73 -5.76
CA ILE A 29 14.87 8.76 -5.38
C ILE A 29 15.26 7.44 -4.72
N ARG A 30 14.48 7.01 -3.72
CA ARG A 30 14.74 5.78 -2.96
C ARG A 30 14.61 4.50 -3.78
N VAL A 31 13.67 4.46 -4.72
CA VAL A 31 13.52 3.33 -5.64
C VAL A 31 14.73 3.28 -6.57
N ARG A 32 15.19 4.41 -7.13
CA ARG A 32 16.38 4.43 -7.99
C ARG A 32 17.66 4.06 -7.26
N GLU A 33 17.79 4.46 -6.00
CA GLU A 33 18.95 4.14 -5.16
C GLU A 33 18.91 2.71 -4.60
N GLY A 34 17.80 1.98 -4.78
CA GLY A 34 17.63 0.62 -4.26
C GLY A 34 17.40 0.56 -2.74
N GLU A 35 17.12 1.68 -2.08
CA GLU A 35 16.71 1.71 -0.66
C GLU A 35 15.34 1.06 -0.45
N VAL A 36 14.45 1.22 -1.44
CA VAL A 36 13.13 0.61 -1.50
C VAL A 36 13.15 -0.42 -2.64
N PHE A 37 12.54 -1.59 -2.41
CA PHE A 37 12.67 -2.74 -3.32
C PHE A 37 14.13 -3.22 -3.47
N SER A 38 14.85 -3.30 -2.36
CA SER A 38 16.27 -3.66 -2.29
C SER A 38 16.61 -5.02 -2.92
N ALA A 39 15.68 -5.98 -2.87
CA ALA A 39 15.84 -7.32 -3.41
C ALA A 39 15.55 -7.45 -4.93
N PHE A 40 15.22 -6.34 -5.58
CA PHE A 40 14.93 -6.27 -7.02
C PHE A 40 16.11 -5.64 -7.77
N ASP A 41 16.31 -6.01 -9.03
CA ASP A 41 17.30 -5.33 -9.88
C ASP A 41 16.79 -3.98 -10.40
N ASP A 42 17.67 -3.21 -11.07
CA ASP A 42 17.33 -1.88 -11.58
C ASP A 42 16.15 -1.89 -12.57
N TYR A 43 16.07 -2.90 -13.43
CA TYR A 43 15.01 -3.02 -14.41
C TYR A 43 13.66 -3.37 -13.75
N GLU A 44 13.68 -4.32 -12.81
CA GLU A 44 12.51 -4.64 -11.98
C GLU A 44 12.03 -3.40 -11.20
N ARG A 45 12.95 -2.59 -10.65
CA ARG A 45 12.59 -1.36 -9.92
C ARG A 45 11.98 -0.29 -10.80
N ASP A 46 12.47 -0.11 -12.03
CA ASP A 46 11.86 0.81 -12.99
C ASP A 46 10.45 0.36 -13.41
N ASP A 47 10.22 -0.95 -13.62
CA ASP A 47 8.87 -1.49 -13.87
C ASP A 47 7.94 -1.25 -12.67
N ILE A 48 8.41 -1.53 -11.45
CA ILE A 48 7.65 -1.29 -10.22
C ILE A 48 7.29 0.19 -10.08
N TRP A 49 8.24 1.09 -10.34
CA TRP A 49 8.01 2.53 -10.31
C TRP A 49 6.90 2.94 -11.29
N SER A 50 6.96 2.44 -12.53
CA SER A 50 5.95 2.74 -13.55
C SER A 50 4.54 2.37 -13.07
N ARG A 51 4.39 1.30 -12.28
CA ARG A 51 3.11 0.86 -11.72
C ARG A 51 2.69 1.69 -10.51
N LEU A 52 3.64 2.10 -9.67
CA LEU A 52 3.39 2.96 -8.51
C LEU A 52 2.82 4.33 -8.92
N GLU A 53 3.26 4.90 -10.03
CA GLU A 53 2.76 6.17 -10.56
C GLU A 53 1.25 6.13 -10.89
N TYR A 54 0.67 4.95 -11.10
CA TYR A 54 -0.76 4.81 -11.39
C TYR A 54 -1.63 4.61 -10.15
N VAL A 55 -1.04 4.35 -8.98
CA VAL A 55 -1.79 4.13 -7.73
C VAL A 55 -2.57 5.37 -7.37
N LYS A 56 -3.90 5.23 -7.28
CA LYS A 56 -4.80 6.32 -6.95
C LYS A 56 -4.98 6.42 -5.44
N GLY A 57 -4.76 7.62 -4.89
CA GLY A 57 -4.93 7.89 -3.46
C GLY A 57 -3.72 7.46 -2.64
N LEU A 58 -3.92 7.39 -1.33
CA LEU A 58 -2.91 6.94 -0.38
C LEU A 58 -2.73 5.43 -0.49
N ILE A 59 -1.48 4.98 -0.52
CA ILE A 59 -1.13 3.58 -0.29
C ILE A 59 -1.57 3.24 1.14
N PRO A 60 -2.47 2.27 1.34
CA PRO A 60 -2.95 1.92 2.68
C PRO A 60 -1.80 1.46 3.58
N SER A 61 -1.88 1.80 4.86
CA SER A 61 -0.97 1.22 5.84
C SER A 61 -1.39 -0.21 6.15
N LEU A 62 -0.45 -1.17 6.19
CA LEU A 62 -0.72 -2.54 6.60
C LEU A 62 -1.20 -2.59 8.06
N ALA A 63 -0.67 -1.68 8.90
CA ALA A 63 -1.08 -1.57 10.30
C ALA A 63 -2.52 -1.07 10.46
N THR A 64 -3.00 -0.19 9.58
CA THR A 64 -4.41 0.26 9.60
C THR A 64 -5.31 -0.70 8.83
N PHE A 65 -4.83 -1.29 7.73
CA PHE A 65 -5.60 -2.22 6.90
C PHE A 65 -6.24 -3.34 7.72
N PHE A 66 -5.49 -4.01 8.59
CA PHE A 66 -6.05 -5.05 9.45
C PHE A 66 -7.07 -4.52 10.47
N LYS A 67 -6.88 -3.29 10.97
CA LYS A 67 -7.85 -2.63 11.86
C LYS A 67 -9.12 -2.27 11.09
N ASP A 68 -8.98 -1.76 9.87
CA ASP A 68 -10.07 -1.36 9.00
C ASP A 68 -10.92 -2.57 8.61
N ILE A 69 -10.28 -3.68 8.23
CA ILE A 69 -10.97 -4.96 7.97
C ILE A 69 -11.74 -5.41 9.22
N GLY A 70 -11.08 -5.45 10.39
CA GLY A 70 -11.75 -5.86 11.63
C GLY A 70 -12.91 -4.93 12.04
N TYR A 71 -12.84 -3.65 11.71
CA TYR A 71 -13.93 -2.71 11.90
C TYR A 71 -15.10 -3.00 10.94
N LEU A 72 -14.81 -3.17 9.64
CA LEU A 72 -15.80 -3.48 8.62
C LEU A 72 -16.51 -4.82 8.87
N GLU A 73 -15.78 -5.84 9.30
CA GLU A 73 -16.36 -7.13 9.70
C GLU A 73 -17.36 -7.00 10.84
N ARG A 74 -17.06 -6.18 11.85
CA ARG A 74 -17.98 -5.92 12.97
C ARG A 74 -19.25 -5.22 12.50
N LEU A 75 -19.12 -4.21 11.64
CA LEU A 75 -20.29 -3.53 11.05
C LEU A 75 -21.13 -4.50 10.23
N ALA A 76 -20.51 -5.31 9.36
CA ALA A 76 -21.20 -6.32 8.56
C ALA A 76 -21.96 -7.31 9.44
N ASN A 77 -21.36 -7.78 10.54
CA ASN A 77 -22.01 -8.68 11.49
C ASN A 77 -23.20 -8.01 12.20
N CYS A 78 -23.10 -6.73 12.57
CA CYS A 78 -24.22 -5.98 13.13
C CYS A 78 -25.39 -5.89 12.14
N VAL A 79 -25.11 -5.59 10.87
CA VAL A 79 -26.15 -5.51 9.83
C VAL A 79 -26.80 -6.86 9.61
N LYS A 80 -26.02 -7.95 9.45
CA LYS A 80 -26.56 -9.32 9.31
C LYS A 80 -27.50 -9.70 10.45
N ARG A 81 -27.14 -9.37 11.70
CA ARG A 81 -28.00 -9.62 12.87
C ARG A 81 -29.29 -8.80 12.85
N LEU A 82 -29.27 -7.60 12.26
CA LEU A 82 -30.43 -6.74 12.17
C LEU A 82 -31.38 -7.18 11.05
N THR A 83 -30.84 -7.62 9.91
CA THR A 83 -31.61 -7.99 8.72
C THR A 83 -31.98 -9.48 8.66
N GLY A 84 -31.39 -10.30 9.53
CA GLY A 84 -31.41 -11.76 9.41
C GLY A 84 -30.41 -12.25 8.36
N ASP A 85 -29.97 -13.50 8.47
CA ASP A 85 -28.97 -14.13 7.58
C ASP A 85 -29.50 -14.43 6.15
N ASN A 86 -30.64 -13.84 5.75
CA ASN A 86 -31.39 -14.17 4.53
C ASN A 86 -31.33 -13.09 3.43
N VAL A 87 -30.25 -12.30 3.35
CA VAL A 87 -29.94 -11.47 2.17
C VAL A 87 -28.59 -11.88 1.60
#